data_AF-A0A654BN00-F1
#
_entry.id   AF-A0A654BN00-F1
#
_cell.length_a   1.000
_cell.length_b   1.000
_cell.length_c   1.000
_cell.angle_alpha   90.00
_cell.angle_beta   90.00
_cell.angle_gamma   90.00
#
_symmetry.space_group_name_H-M   'P 1'
#
loop_
_entity.id
_entity.type
_entity.pdbx_description
1 polymer ?
#
loop_
_entity_poly.entity_id
_entity_poly.type
_entity_poly.pdbx_seq_one_letter_code
_entity_poly.pdbx_strand_id
1 'polypeptide(L)'
;MNKTDKMLVGERTFCALLLVFSLVIFYLAYQISGFSSANSPGAFPIGVAVVMLLSAIKITLEMLGKAKPDCDGWLDAFQQFRRQHFPKAVLIFGLLAVVYLAAIQWASFYVSTFFFLVLSIVYLRGGSRVLNAVMIAGVLLVMIYLLFSLAFSVYLP
;
A
#
# COMPACT_ATOMS: atom_id res chain seq x y z
N MET A 1 12.97 7.40 32.56
CA MET A 1 13.44 6.13 31.97
C MET A 1 13.34 6.28 30.45
N ASN A 2 14.39 6.81 29.79
CA ASN A 2 14.41 6.95 28.34
C ASN A 2 14.50 5.54 27.74
N LYS A 3 13.39 5.02 27.20
CA LYS A 3 13.43 3.82 26.36
C LYS A 3 14.26 4.18 25.15
N THR A 4 15.47 3.64 25.05
CA THR A 4 16.27 3.72 23.83
C THR A 4 15.43 3.11 22.71
N ASP A 5 14.94 3.94 21.80
CA ASP A 5 14.13 3.47 20.68
C ASP A 5 15.03 2.60 19.80
N LYS A 6 14.75 1.29 19.78
CA LYS A 6 15.54 0.30 19.05
C LYS A 6 14.96 0.19 17.64
N MET A 7 15.84 0.13 16.66
CA MET A 7 15.44 -0.10 15.27
C MET A 7 14.77 -1.48 15.13
N LEU A 8 13.78 -1.59 14.26
CA LEU A 8 13.24 -2.86 13.82
C LEU A 8 14.22 -3.52 12.84
N VAL A 9 14.16 -4.85 12.77
CA VAL A 9 14.96 -5.60 11.79
C VAL A 9 14.53 -5.21 10.38
N GLY A 10 15.51 -4.85 9.54
CA GLY A 10 15.27 -4.43 8.16
C GLY A 10 14.81 -2.97 7.98
N GLU A 11 14.60 -2.21 9.07
CA GLU A 11 14.19 -0.79 8.99
C GLU A 11 15.22 0.04 8.23
N ARG A 12 16.52 -0.23 8.42
CA ARG A 12 17.61 0.47 7.72
C ARG A 12 17.59 0.26 6.21
N THR A 13 17.48 -0.99 5.79
CA THR A 13 17.41 -1.35 4.37
C THR A 13 16.13 -0.79 3.74
N PHE A 14 15.02 -0.83 4.48
CA PHE A 14 13.75 -0.27 4.03
C PHE A 14 13.84 1.24 3.82
N CYS A 15 14.37 2.01 4.79
CA CYS A 15 14.50 3.46 4.66
C CYS A 15 15.44 3.85 3.52
N ALA A 16 16.55 3.12 3.34
CA ALA A 16 17.46 3.35 2.21
C ALA A 16 16.75 3.10 0.87
N LEU A 17 16.02 1.99 0.73
CA LEU A 17 15.22 1.70 -0.46
C LEU A 17 14.14 2.77 -0.67
N LEU A 18 13.43 3.17 0.38
CA LEU A 18 12.38 4.19 0.32
C LEU A 18 12.91 5.52 -0.22
N LEU A 19 14.10 5.94 0.23
CA LEU A 19 14.76 7.16 -0.24
C LEU A 19 15.13 7.03 -1.73
N VAL A 20 15.78 5.91 -2.12
CA VAL A 20 16.14 5.64 -3.52
C VAL A 20 14.90 5.62 -4.42
N PHE A 21 13.84 4.91 -4.03
CA PHE A 21 12.59 4.86 -4.79
C PHE A 21 11.92 6.23 -4.89
N SER A 22 11.93 7.02 -3.81
CA SER A 22 11.37 8.39 -3.84
C SER A 22 12.13 9.28 -4.83
N LEU A 23 13.46 9.17 -4.89
CA LEU A 23 14.28 9.87 -5.88
C LEU A 23 13.97 9.41 -7.32
N VAL A 24 13.83 8.10 -7.53
CA VAL A 24 13.49 7.54 -8.85
C VAL A 24 12.12 8.03 -9.31
N ILE A 25 11.11 8.01 -8.44
CA ILE A 25 9.76 8.50 -8.75
C ILE A 25 9.81 10.00 -9.05
N PHE A 26 10.56 10.78 -8.28
CA PHE A 26 10.74 12.21 -8.54
C PHE A 26 11.37 12.46 -9.93
N TYR A 27 12.41 11.70 -10.27
CA TYR A 27 13.05 11.78 -11.59
C TYR A 27 12.10 11.42 -12.74
N LEU A 28 11.36 10.32 -12.60
CA LEU A 28 10.36 9.90 -13.58
C LEU A 28 9.25 10.95 -13.74
N ALA A 29 8.74 11.49 -12.62
CA ALA A 29 7.73 12.53 -12.62
C ALA A 29 8.23 13.82 -13.32
N TYR A 30 9.49 14.19 -13.06
CA TYR A 30 10.15 15.30 -13.73
C TYR A 30 10.27 15.06 -15.25
N GLN A 31 10.48 13.83 -15.70
CA GLN A 31 10.57 13.50 -17.11
C GLN A 31 9.24 13.69 -17.87
N ILE A 32 8.08 13.60 -17.18
CA ILE A 32 6.76 13.70 -17.83
C ILE A 32 6.48 15.13 -18.33
N SER A 33 6.80 16.16 -17.55
CA SER A 33 6.43 17.55 -17.88
C SER A 33 7.41 18.60 -17.39
N GLY A 34 8.53 18.20 -16.78
CA GLY A 34 9.49 19.12 -16.15
C GLY A 34 8.82 20.12 -15.22
N PHE A 35 9.24 21.39 -15.31
CA PHE A 35 8.61 22.52 -14.64
C PHE A 35 7.80 23.40 -15.60
N SER A 36 7.24 22.82 -16.68
CA SER A 36 6.58 23.61 -17.73
C SER A 36 5.35 24.38 -17.24
N SER A 37 4.56 23.83 -16.30
CA SER A 37 3.48 24.55 -15.62
C SER A 37 2.96 23.79 -14.38
N ALA A 38 2.37 24.52 -13.43
CA ALA A 38 1.73 23.94 -12.23
C ALA A 38 0.47 23.10 -12.54
N ASN A 39 -0.12 23.28 -13.73
CA ASN A 39 -1.27 22.51 -14.22
C ASN A 39 -0.86 21.44 -15.25
N SER A 40 0.43 21.12 -15.36
CA SER A 40 0.90 20.08 -16.26
C SER A 40 0.56 18.67 -15.73
N PRO A 41 0.45 17.66 -16.61
CA PRO A 41 0.22 16.27 -16.21
C PRO A 41 1.26 15.75 -15.20
N GLY A 42 2.50 16.25 -15.24
CA GLY A 42 3.57 15.89 -14.30
C GLY A 42 3.52 16.63 -12.96
N ALA A 43 2.76 17.73 -12.83
CA ALA A 43 2.75 18.54 -11.61
C ALA A 43 2.26 17.77 -10.39
N PHE A 44 1.20 16.96 -10.54
CA PHE A 44 0.67 16.14 -9.45
C PHE A 44 1.65 15.03 -9.02
N PRO A 45 2.19 14.19 -9.93
CA PRO A 45 3.25 13.24 -9.60
C PRO A 45 4.47 13.88 -8.92
N ILE A 46 4.93 15.05 -9.40
CA ILE A 46 6.06 15.77 -8.80
C ILE A 46 5.73 16.18 -7.36
N GLY A 47 4.53 16.73 -7.11
CA GLY A 47 4.10 17.13 -5.77
C GLY A 47 4.11 15.96 -4.78
N VAL A 48 3.55 14.81 -5.19
CA VAL A 48 3.58 13.59 -4.38
C VAL A 48 5.01 13.11 -4.13
N ALA A 49 5.86 13.11 -5.16
CA ALA A 49 7.24 12.68 -5.05
C ALA A 49 8.07 13.56 -4.10
N VAL A 50 7.83 14.87 -4.07
CA VAL A 50 8.47 15.80 -3.12
C VAL A 50 8.07 15.45 -1.68
N VAL A 51 6.77 15.26 -1.42
CA VAL A 51 6.28 14.88 -0.08
C VAL A 51 6.88 13.56 0.38
N MET A 52 6.96 12.57 -0.53
CA MET A 52 7.59 11.29 -0.26
C MET A 52 9.09 11.45 0.05
N LEU A 53 9.81 12.25 -0.75
CA LEU A 53 11.24 12.47 -0.56
C LEU A 53 11.54 13.17 0.76
N LEU A 54 10.80 14.21 1.12
CA LEU A 54 10.95 14.91 2.40
C LEU A 54 10.66 13.98 3.59
N SER A 55 9.60 13.17 3.47
CA SER A 55 9.26 12.17 4.50
C SER A 55 10.35 11.13 4.64
N ALA A 56 10.87 10.60 3.52
CA ALA A 56 11.94 9.62 3.49
C ALA A 56 13.24 10.15 4.11
N ILE A 57 13.61 11.40 3.81
CA ILE A 57 14.76 12.07 4.41
C ILE A 57 14.56 12.19 5.92
N LYS A 58 13.40 12.70 6.37
CA LYS A 58 13.10 12.84 7.79
C LYS A 58 13.20 11.50 8.54
N ILE A 59 12.56 10.45 8.01
CA ILE A 59 12.59 9.10 8.60
C ILE A 59 14.04 8.58 8.68
N THR A 60 14.82 8.80 7.62
CA THR A 60 16.23 8.37 7.58
C THR A 60 17.07 9.11 8.64
N LEU A 61 16.86 10.42 8.82
CA LEU A 61 17.54 11.22 9.84
C LEU A 61 17.17 10.78 11.26
N GLU A 62 15.89 10.52 11.52
CA GLU A 62 15.44 9.99 12.83
C GLU A 62 16.05 8.60 13.11
N MET A 63 16.22 7.80 12.07
CA MET A 63 16.79 6.46 12.17
C MET A 63 18.29 6.47 12.53
N LEU A 64 19.06 7.50 12.14
CA LEU A 64 20.48 7.62 12.50
C LEU A 64 20.70 7.68 14.02
N GLY A 65 19.70 8.11 14.79
CA GLY A 65 19.76 8.19 16.26
C GLY A 65 19.31 6.93 17.01
N LYS A 66 18.79 5.91 16.32
CA LYS A 66 18.23 4.71 16.96
C LYS A 66 19.31 3.65 17.23
N ALA A 67 19.11 2.89 18.31
CA ALA A 67 20.01 1.78 18.66
C ALA A 67 19.81 0.57 17.73
N LYS A 68 20.88 -0.21 17.51
CA LYS A 68 20.82 -1.44 16.70
C LYS A 68 19.78 -2.43 17.25
N PRO A 69 19.14 -3.22 16.37
CA PRO A 69 18.20 -4.26 16.81
C PRO A 69 18.91 -5.34 17.64
N ASP A 70 18.25 -5.85 18.67
CA ASP A 70 18.69 -7.05 19.40
C ASP A 70 18.44 -8.27 18.53
N CYS A 71 19.49 -8.76 17.86
CA CYS A 71 19.44 -10.00 17.08
C CYS A 71 20.73 -10.79 17.31
N ASP A 72 20.63 -12.00 17.86
CA ASP A 72 21.75 -12.94 17.95
C ASP A 72 21.81 -13.80 16.67
N GLY A 73 22.22 -13.17 15.56
CA GLY A 73 22.47 -13.85 14.28
C GLY A 73 21.39 -13.69 13.21
N TRP A 74 21.65 -14.27 12.02
CA TRP A 74 20.85 -14.07 10.80
C TRP A 74 19.49 -14.79 10.84
N LEU A 75 19.42 -15.96 11.49
CA LEU A 75 18.18 -16.74 11.59
C LEU A 75 17.14 -16.04 12.48
N ASP A 76 17.57 -15.48 13.61
CA ASP A 76 16.70 -14.73 14.53
C ASP A 76 16.23 -13.42 13.90
N ALA A 77 17.11 -12.73 13.17
CA ALA A 77 16.75 -11.56 12.38
C ALA A 77 15.67 -11.90 11.33
N PHE A 78 15.80 -13.02 10.62
CA PHE A 78 14.81 -13.43 9.61
C PHE A 78 13.45 -13.80 10.23
N GLN A 79 13.45 -14.54 11.35
CA GLN A 79 12.21 -14.89 12.04
C GLN A 79 11.49 -13.65 12.59
N GLN A 80 12.24 -12.73 13.21
CA GLN A 80 11.71 -11.48 13.72
C GLN A 80 11.18 -10.60 12.59
N PHE A 81 11.91 -10.49 11.48
CA PHE A 81 11.47 -9.78 10.28
C PHE A 81 10.17 -10.35 9.72
N ARG A 82 10.07 -11.67 9.52
CA ARG A 82 8.86 -12.31 8.99
C ARG A 82 7.65 -12.06 9.90
N ARG A 83 7.84 -12.19 11.21
CA ARG A 83 6.76 -12.01 12.19
C ARG A 83 6.29 -10.56 12.27
N GLN A 84 7.19 -9.59 12.14
CA GLN A 84 6.87 -8.16 12.25
C GLN A 84 6.32 -7.58 10.95
N HIS A 85 6.90 -7.93 9.80
CA HIS A 85 6.57 -7.30 8.51
C HIS A 85 5.53 -8.05 7.69
N PHE A 86 5.33 -9.36 7.93
CA PHE A 86 4.37 -10.19 7.19
C PHE A 86 3.29 -10.78 8.09
N PRO A 87 2.41 -9.95 8.70
CA PRO A 87 1.25 -10.47 9.41
C PRO A 87 0.35 -11.22 8.42
N LYS A 88 -0.24 -12.33 8.89
CA LYS A 88 -1.06 -13.24 8.05
C LYS A 88 -2.15 -12.50 7.27
N ALA A 89 -2.73 -11.46 7.86
CA ALA A 89 -3.72 -10.61 7.20
C ALA A 89 -3.15 -9.94 5.94
N VAL A 90 -1.98 -9.32 5.99
CA VAL A 90 -1.35 -8.66 4.83
C VAL A 90 -1.07 -9.68 3.72
N LEU A 91 -0.58 -10.87 4.07
CA LEU A 91 -0.35 -11.93 3.09
C LEU A 91 -1.65 -12.38 2.40
N ILE A 92 -2.71 -12.58 3.18
CA ILE A 92 -4.01 -13.01 2.66
C ILE A 92 -4.65 -11.93 1.81
N PHE A 93 -4.62 -10.67 2.24
CA PHE A 93 -5.10 -9.54 1.46
C PHE A 93 -4.29 -9.32 0.18
N GLY A 94 -2.96 -9.47 0.25
CA GLY A 94 -2.09 -9.41 -0.92
C GLY A 94 -2.44 -10.49 -1.94
N LEU A 95 -2.62 -11.74 -1.47
CA LEU A 95 -3.06 -12.85 -2.32
C LEU A 95 -4.44 -12.56 -2.93
N LEU A 96 -5.39 -12.10 -2.12
CA LEU A 96 -6.74 -11.76 -2.57
C LEU A 96 -6.71 -10.67 -3.66
N ALA A 97 -5.83 -9.66 -3.50
CA ALA A 97 -5.65 -8.59 -4.48
C ALA A 97 -5.06 -9.11 -5.79
N VAL A 98 -4.07 -10.00 -5.74
CA VAL A 98 -3.51 -10.64 -6.96
C VAL A 98 -4.56 -11.48 -7.67
N VAL A 99 -5.32 -12.29 -6.93
CA VAL A 99 -6.42 -13.09 -7.48
C VAL A 99 -7.49 -12.19 -8.09
N TYR A 100 -7.84 -11.08 -7.43
CA TYR A 100 -8.76 -10.08 -7.95
C TYR A 100 -8.27 -9.49 -9.28
N LEU A 101 -7.02 -9.02 -9.36
CA LEU A 101 -6.46 -8.46 -10.59
C LEU A 101 -6.44 -9.47 -11.74
N ALA A 102 -6.15 -10.73 -11.45
CA ALA A 102 -6.23 -11.81 -12.44
C ALA A 102 -7.68 -12.07 -12.87
N ALA A 103 -8.62 -12.09 -11.91
CA ALA A 103 -10.04 -12.37 -12.16
C ALA A 103 -10.71 -11.30 -13.02
N ILE A 104 -10.32 -10.03 -12.91
CA ILE A 104 -10.88 -8.94 -13.72
C ILE A 104 -10.76 -9.22 -15.23
N GLN A 105 -9.68 -9.89 -15.66
CA GLN A 105 -9.47 -10.22 -17.08
C GLN A 105 -10.52 -11.20 -17.63
N TRP A 106 -11.19 -11.96 -16.76
CA TRP A 106 -12.12 -13.04 -17.14
C TRP A 106 -13.56 -12.78 -16.70
N ALA A 107 -13.78 -12.17 -15.54
CA ALA A 107 -15.07 -12.13 -14.87
C ALA A 107 -15.74 -10.75 -14.84
N SER A 108 -15.24 -9.76 -15.61
CA SER A 108 -15.59 -8.32 -15.50
C SER A 108 -15.16 -7.68 -14.19
N PHE A 109 -15.01 -6.35 -14.19
CA PHE A 109 -14.62 -5.60 -13.00
C PHE A 109 -15.61 -5.82 -11.84
N TYR A 110 -16.91 -5.66 -12.08
CA TYR A 110 -17.93 -5.64 -11.03
C TYR A 110 -18.03 -6.96 -10.25
N VAL A 111 -18.04 -8.10 -10.96
CA VAL A 111 -18.14 -9.41 -10.32
C VAL A 111 -16.88 -9.69 -9.50
N SER A 112 -15.71 -9.37 -10.06
CA SER A 112 -14.43 -9.54 -9.39
C SER A 112 -14.34 -8.68 -8.11
N THR A 113 -14.76 -7.41 -8.20
CA THR A 113 -14.76 -6.48 -7.05
C THR A 113 -15.74 -6.95 -5.97
N PHE A 114 -16.91 -7.45 -6.36
CA PHE A 114 -17.90 -7.96 -5.42
C PHE A 114 -17.35 -9.13 -4.59
N PHE A 115 -16.80 -10.16 -5.26
CA PHE A 115 -16.23 -11.31 -4.56
C PHE A 115 -15.01 -10.91 -3.70
N PHE A 116 -14.15 -10.03 -4.22
CA PHE A 116 -13.03 -9.48 -3.47
C PHE A 116 -13.50 -8.79 -2.17
N LEU A 117 -14.53 -7.95 -2.23
CA LEU A 117 -15.09 -7.26 -1.06
C LEU A 117 -15.72 -8.25 -0.07
N VAL A 118 -16.54 -9.20 -0.55
CA VAL A 118 -17.17 -10.21 0.31
C VAL A 118 -16.11 -11.03 1.04
N LEU A 119 -15.14 -11.59 0.30
CA LEU A 119 -14.07 -12.41 0.88
C LEU A 119 -13.24 -11.61 1.89
N SER A 120 -12.89 -10.35 1.56
CA SER A 120 -12.18 -9.45 2.46
C SER A 120 -12.91 -9.21 3.78
N ILE A 121 -14.21 -8.87 3.71
CA ILE A 121 -15.02 -8.56 4.90
C ILE A 121 -15.27 -9.80 5.74
N VAL A 122 -15.55 -10.94 5.11
CA VAL A 122 -15.75 -12.23 5.79
C VAL A 122 -14.47 -12.63 6.53
N TYR A 123 -13.32 -12.51 5.87
CA TYR A 123 -12.02 -12.81 6.47
C TYR A 123 -11.71 -11.91 7.66
N LEU A 124 -11.90 -10.58 7.54
CA LEU A 124 -11.67 -9.63 8.64
C LEU A 124 -12.62 -9.81 9.82
N ARG A 125 -13.86 -10.24 9.59
CA ARG A 125 -14.86 -10.47 10.64
C ARG A 125 -14.84 -11.88 11.23
N GLY A 126 -13.88 -12.72 10.83
CA GLY A 126 -13.78 -14.10 11.34
C GLY A 126 -14.98 -14.97 10.98
N GLY A 127 -15.61 -14.77 9.82
CA GLY A 127 -16.63 -15.67 9.27
C GLY A 127 -18.04 -15.60 9.89
N SER A 128 -18.23 -14.91 11.01
CA SER A 128 -19.48 -15.01 11.80
C SER A 128 -20.74 -14.40 11.17
N ARG A 129 -20.63 -13.51 10.17
CA ARG A 129 -21.78 -12.81 9.55
C ARG A 129 -21.61 -12.61 8.05
N VAL A 130 -21.61 -13.71 7.28
CA VAL A 130 -21.48 -13.68 5.82
C VAL A 130 -22.58 -12.84 5.17
N LEU A 131 -23.82 -12.92 5.63
CA LEU A 131 -24.93 -12.13 5.09
C LEU A 131 -24.68 -10.61 5.18
N ASN A 132 -24.15 -10.14 6.32
CA ASN A 132 -23.81 -8.73 6.47
C ASN A 132 -22.65 -8.34 5.57
N ALA A 133 -21.68 -9.23 5.33
CA ALA A 133 -20.59 -8.98 4.41
C ALA A 133 -21.08 -8.81 2.97
N VAL A 134 -22.02 -9.66 2.54
CA VAL A 134 -22.67 -9.57 1.21
C VAL A 134 -23.42 -8.25 1.06
N MET A 135 -24.21 -7.85 2.06
CA MET A 135 -24.95 -6.59 2.04
C MET A 135 -24.02 -5.37 1.97
N ILE A 136 -22.98 -5.33 2.82
CA ILE A 136 -22.01 -4.24 2.82
C ILE A 136 -21.24 -4.18 1.50
N ALA A 137 -20.81 -5.33 0.97
CA ALA A 137 -20.13 -5.41 -0.32
C ALA A 137 -21.03 -4.92 -1.46
N GLY A 138 -22.32 -5.27 -1.44
CA GLY A 138 -23.30 -4.78 -2.42
C GLY A 138 -23.46 -3.26 -2.38
N VAL A 139 -23.62 -2.67 -1.19
CA VAL A 139 -23.72 -1.22 -1.03
C VAL A 139 -22.45 -0.51 -1.50
N LEU A 140 -21.27 -1.04 -1.14
CA LEU A 140 -19.98 -0.50 -1.59
C LEU A 140 -19.84 -0.59 -3.11
N LEU A 141 -20.24 -1.72 -3.72
CA LEU A 141 -20.19 -1.89 -5.17
C LEU A 141 -21.08 -0.87 -5.89
N VAL A 142 -22.29 -0.64 -5.39
CA VAL A 142 -23.19 0.40 -5.92
C VAL A 142 -22.55 1.78 -5.78
N MET A 143 -21.95 2.08 -4.64
CA MET A 143 -21.28 3.37 -4.43
C MET A 143 -20.07 3.55 -5.36
N ILE A 144 -19.28 2.49 -5.58
CA ILE A 144 -18.17 2.46 -6.54
C ILE A 144 -18.70 2.70 -7.96
N TYR A 145 -19.77 2.00 -8.36
CA TYR A 145 -20.40 2.17 -9.68
C TYR A 145 -20.85 3.62 -9.91
N LEU A 146 -21.54 4.22 -8.92
CA LEU A 146 -21.98 5.61 -9.00
C LEU A 146 -20.79 6.57 -9.09
N LEU A 147 -19.72 6.32 -8.32
CA LEU A 147 -18.50 7.14 -8.37
C LEU A 147 -17.85 7.08 -9.76
N PHE A 148 -17.69 5.90 -10.35
CA PHE A 148 -17.11 5.76 -11.68
C PHE A 148 -18.00 6.34 -12.79
N SER A 149 -19.31 6.12 -12.70
CA SER A 149 -20.25 6.60 -13.71
C SER A 149 -20.44 8.12 -13.64
N LEU A 150 -20.58 8.70 -12.45
CA LEU A 150 -20.90 10.12 -12.27
C LEU A 150 -19.65 11.01 -12.21
N ALA A 151 -18.60 10.59 -11.50
CA ALA A 151 -17.42 11.42 -11.29
C ALA A 151 -16.39 11.26 -12.41
N PHE A 152 -16.23 10.04 -12.94
CA PHE A 152 -15.20 9.74 -13.93
C PHE A 152 -15.74 9.57 -15.35
N SER A 153 -17.06 9.40 -15.55
CA SER A 153 -17.67 9.13 -16.87
C SER A 153 -16.99 7.99 -17.65
N VAL A 154 -16.29 7.10 -16.96
CA VAL A 154 -15.55 5.97 -17.54
C VAL A 154 -16.35 4.70 -17.25
N TYR A 155 -16.82 4.06 -18.33
CA TYR A 155 -17.34 2.71 -18.26
C TYR A 155 -16.16 1.74 -18.18
N LEU A 156 -15.94 1.16 -17.00
CA LEU A 156 -15.01 0.05 -16.84
C LEU A 156 -15.61 -1.22 -17.48
N PRO A 157 -14.80 -2.02 -18.22
CA PRO A 157 -15.26 -3.24 -18.89
C PRO A 157 -15.68 -4.36 -17.94
#